data_AF-A0A2U3LQR9-F1
#
_entry.id   AF-A0A2U3LQR9-F1
#
_cell.length_a   1.000
_cell.length_b   1.000
_cell.length_c   1.000
_cell.angle_alpha   90.00
_cell.angle_beta   90.00
_cell.angle_gamma   90.00
#
_symmetry.space_group_name_H-M   'P 1'
#
loop_
_entity.id
_entity.type
_entity.pdbx_description
1 polymer ?
#
loop_
_entity_poly.entity_id
_entity_poly.type
_entity_poly.pdbx_seq_one_letter_code
_entity_poly.pdbx_strand_id
1 'polypeptide(L)'
;MSKYFLYCAGYYPYLNEIFIIGVIGRWEWDNILNLMARVNQLLEHEDYNCYMEKISGLEKERRFCKHGFEHGLNVARVAYAYMLETGEAILPKEVVYAAAFLHDIGRWVEYQTGEDHAEVSARLALPLLEVCQYSSEDIQIILQGIREHRRQPGDNLTPLGEALALADDWARDCRHCSAQTQCYKFNYTMKQIMF
;
A
#
# COMPACT_ATOMS: atom_id res chain seq x y z
N MET A 1 50.26 -13.76 -2.91
CA MET A 1 50.21 -13.60 -4.39
C MET A 1 48.91 -12.94 -4.76
N SER A 2 49.01 -11.78 -5.39
CA SER A 2 47.93 -10.93 -5.88
C SER A 2 47.07 -11.64 -6.92
N LYS A 3 45.76 -11.36 -6.93
CA LYS A 3 45.03 -11.04 -8.17
C LYS A 3 43.84 -10.12 -7.85
N TYR A 4 44.03 -8.85 -8.23
CA TYR A 4 43.02 -7.82 -8.34
C TYR A 4 42.02 -8.17 -9.45
N PHE A 5 40.73 -7.96 -9.19
CA PHE A 5 39.79 -7.56 -10.23
C PHE A 5 39.06 -6.32 -9.71
N LEU A 6 39.43 -5.17 -10.28
CA LEU A 6 38.66 -3.93 -10.18
C LEU A 6 37.42 -4.07 -11.08
N TYR A 7 36.25 -3.72 -10.55
CA TYR A 7 35.20 -3.10 -11.35
C TYR A 7 34.66 -1.88 -10.60
N CYS A 8 34.44 -0.83 -11.39
CA CYS A 8 34.38 0.57 -11.03
C CYS A 8 33.31 0.96 -10.00
N ALA A 9 33.72 1.83 -9.08
CA ALA A 9 32.87 2.60 -8.19
C ALA A 9 32.10 3.68 -8.97
N GLY A 10 30.77 3.62 -8.91
CA GLY A 10 29.88 4.75 -9.15
C GLY A 10 29.52 5.38 -7.81
N TYR A 11 29.96 6.61 -7.59
CA TYR A 11 29.71 7.41 -6.40
C TYR A 11 28.21 7.74 -6.25
N TYR A 12 27.56 7.25 -5.20
CA TYR A 12 26.42 7.91 -4.57
C TYR A 12 26.78 8.19 -3.11
N PRO A 13 27.00 9.45 -2.71
CA PRO A 13 27.19 9.77 -1.31
C PRO A 13 25.80 9.80 -0.69
N TYR A 14 25.51 8.91 0.27
CA TYR A 14 24.79 9.18 1.51
C TYR A 14 24.47 7.84 2.17
N LEU A 15 25.04 7.66 3.36
CA LEU A 15 24.82 6.61 4.36
C LEU A 15 25.63 5.31 4.19
N ASN A 16 26.60 5.17 5.09
CA ASN A 16 27.42 4.00 5.33
C ASN A 16 26.56 2.77 5.68
N GLU A 17 26.33 1.86 4.74
CA GLU A 17 25.78 0.53 5.02
C GLU A 17 26.63 -0.24 6.04
N ILE A 18 27.92 0.06 6.16
CA ILE A 18 28.87 -0.71 6.97
C ILE A 18 28.66 -0.52 8.49
N PHE A 19 28.05 0.59 8.95
CA PHE A 19 28.00 0.89 10.38
C PHE A 19 26.79 0.27 11.11
N ILE A 20 25.68 -0.01 10.41
CA ILE A 20 24.48 -0.59 11.05
C ILE A 20 24.55 -2.14 11.11
N ILE A 21 25.32 -2.77 10.22
CA ILE A 21 25.54 -4.24 10.19
C ILE A 21 26.34 -4.71 11.44
N GLY A 22 27.01 -3.80 12.15
CA GLY A 22 27.79 -4.14 13.35
C GLY A 22 26.95 -4.39 14.62
N VAL A 23 25.69 -3.93 14.67
CA VAL A 23 24.84 -4.01 15.88
C VAL A 23 23.75 -5.09 15.77
N ILE A 24 23.33 -5.40 14.55
CA ILE A 24 22.30 -6.39 14.23
C ILE A 24 22.98 -7.40 13.30
N GLY A 25 23.00 -8.69 13.65
CA GLY A 25 23.76 -9.69 12.90
C GLY A 25 23.23 -9.83 11.46
N ARG A 26 24.07 -10.24 10.48
CA ARG A 26 23.66 -10.46 9.08
C ARG A 26 22.38 -11.31 8.94
N TRP A 27 22.22 -12.32 9.79
CA TRP A 27 21.02 -13.16 9.85
C TRP A 27 19.76 -12.40 10.31
N GLU A 28 19.89 -11.47 11.24
CA GLU A 28 18.77 -10.63 11.69
C GLU A 28 18.37 -9.62 10.61
N TRP A 29 19.34 -9.14 9.82
CA TRP A 29 19.07 -8.32 8.64
C TRP A 29 18.35 -9.07 7.53
N ASP A 30 18.80 -10.27 7.19
CA ASP A 30 18.14 -11.10 6.17
C ASP A 30 16.70 -11.42 6.59
N ASN A 31 16.46 -11.66 7.89
CA ASN A 31 15.12 -11.83 8.43
C ASN A 31 14.27 -10.55 8.33
N ILE A 32 14.83 -9.38 8.62
CA ILE A 32 14.13 -8.09 8.48
C ILE A 32 13.76 -7.81 7.01
N LEU A 33 14.68 -8.09 6.08
CA LEU A 33 14.43 -7.94 4.64
C LEU A 33 13.37 -8.92 4.14
N ASN A 34 13.29 -10.12 4.72
CA ASN A 34 12.29 -11.12 4.38
C ASN A 34 10.88 -10.80 4.90
N LEU A 35 10.70 -9.94 5.91
CA LEU A 35 9.39 -9.61 6.48
C LEU A 35 8.41 -8.95 5.50
N MET A 36 8.92 -8.34 4.43
CA MET A 36 8.13 -7.63 3.42
C MET A 36 8.40 -8.14 2.00
N ALA A 37 9.03 -9.32 1.87
CA ALA A 37 9.52 -9.82 0.59
C ALA A 37 8.39 -10.00 -0.44
N ARG A 38 7.20 -10.47 -0.03
CA ARG A 38 6.08 -10.68 -0.95
C ARG A 38 5.44 -9.36 -1.37
N VAL A 39 5.44 -8.34 -0.51
CA VAL A 39 5.02 -6.99 -0.91
C VAL A 39 5.98 -6.40 -1.94
N ASN A 40 7.30 -6.58 -1.77
CA ASN A 40 8.27 -6.10 -2.76
C ASN A 40 8.08 -6.83 -4.10
N GLN A 41 7.91 -8.16 -4.08
CA GLN A 41 7.61 -8.94 -5.29
C GLN A 41 6.33 -8.44 -5.99
N LEU A 42 5.28 -8.13 -5.23
CA LEU A 42 4.03 -7.58 -5.74
C LEU A 42 4.24 -6.23 -6.42
N LEU A 43 5.00 -5.32 -5.81
CA LEU A 43 5.29 -3.99 -6.36
C LEU A 43 6.17 -4.05 -7.61
N GLU A 44 7.02 -5.07 -7.73
CA GLU A 44 7.86 -5.31 -8.91
C GLU A 44 7.11 -6.05 -10.04
N HIS A 45 5.92 -6.60 -9.76
CA HIS A 45 5.16 -7.38 -10.74
C HIS A 45 4.67 -6.54 -11.93
N GLU A 46 4.75 -7.10 -13.13
CA GLU A 46 4.42 -6.38 -14.37
C GLU A 46 2.94 -5.95 -14.43
N ASP A 47 2.02 -6.82 -14.01
CA ASP A 47 0.59 -6.49 -13.98
C ASP A 47 0.27 -5.36 -12.99
N TYR A 48 0.89 -5.35 -11.81
CA TYR A 48 0.72 -4.25 -10.85
C TYR A 48 1.16 -2.93 -11.47
N ASN A 49 2.36 -2.90 -12.06
CA ASN A 49 2.90 -1.71 -12.71
C ASN A 49 2.03 -1.25 -13.90
N CYS A 50 1.54 -2.19 -14.71
CA CYS A 50 0.61 -1.91 -15.80
C CYS A 50 -0.71 -1.27 -15.31
N TYR A 51 -1.27 -1.75 -14.20
CA TYR A 51 -2.48 -1.15 -13.61
C TYR A 51 -2.21 0.25 -13.08
N MET A 52 -1.07 0.45 -12.41
CA MET A 52 -0.67 1.77 -11.90
C MET A 52 -0.39 2.78 -13.02
N GLU A 53 0.19 2.34 -14.13
CA GLU A 53 0.38 3.17 -15.33
C GLU A 53 -0.96 3.60 -15.95
N LYS A 54 -1.92 2.68 -16.06
CA LYS A 54 -3.28 2.99 -16.55
C LYS A 54 -3.96 4.03 -15.65
N ILE A 55 -3.90 3.84 -14.33
CA ILE A 55 -4.46 4.78 -13.34
C ILE A 55 -3.78 6.15 -13.48
N SER A 56 -2.45 6.19 -13.47
CA SER A 56 -1.67 7.43 -13.62
C SER A 56 -2.00 8.19 -14.90
N GLY A 57 -2.17 7.47 -16.02
CA GLY A 57 -2.58 8.05 -17.29
C GLY A 57 -3.97 8.68 -17.25
N LEU A 58 -4.95 7.97 -16.66
CA LEU A 58 -6.33 8.46 -16.50
C LEU A 58 -6.42 9.61 -15.48
N GLU A 59 -5.51 9.67 -14.52
CA GLU A 59 -5.47 10.70 -13.49
C GLU A 59 -4.51 11.86 -13.80
N LYS A 60 -3.95 11.93 -15.01
CA LYS A 60 -2.95 12.94 -15.37
C LYS A 60 -3.42 14.37 -15.07
N GLU A 61 -4.64 14.69 -15.49
CA GLU A 61 -5.28 16.00 -15.29
C GLU A 61 -6.18 16.06 -14.04
N ARG A 62 -6.16 15.02 -13.20
CA ARG A 62 -6.97 14.97 -11.99
C ARG A 62 -6.51 16.04 -10.99
N ARG A 63 -7.42 16.95 -10.66
CA ARG A 63 -7.20 18.04 -9.69
C ARG A 63 -7.15 17.59 -8.24
N PHE A 64 -7.89 16.51 -7.91
CA PHE A 64 -7.97 15.95 -6.56
C PHE A 64 -6.88 14.91 -6.31
N CYS A 65 -6.85 14.34 -5.10
CA CYS A 65 -5.90 13.28 -4.75
C CYS A 65 -5.92 12.16 -5.79
N LYS A 66 -4.73 11.76 -6.23
CA LYS A 66 -4.48 10.68 -7.18
C LYS A 66 -4.21 9.37 -6.43
N HIS A 67 -4.40 8.26 -7.11
CA HIS A 67 -4.23 6.90 -6.59
C HIS A 67 -2.90 6.31 -7.09
N GLY A 68 -1.80 7.00 -6.75
CA GLY A 68 -0.43 6.55 -7.06
C GLY A 68 0.20 5.73 -5.92
N PHE A 69 1.47 5.37 -6.09
CA PHE A 69 2.24 4.62 -5.09
C PHE A 69 2.21 5.26 -3.69
N GLU A 70 2.39 6.58 -3.61
CA GLU A 70 2.37 7.33 -2.34
C GLU A 70 1.03 7.19 -1.60
N HIS A 71 -0.09 7.11 -2.33
CA HIS A 71 -1.40 6.87 -1.73
C HIS A 71 -1.44 5.49 -1.06
N GLY A 72 -1.08 4.44 -1.80
CA GLY A 72 -1.04 3.07 -1.26
C GLY A 72 -0.11 2.92 -0.05
N LEU A 73 1.08 3.54 -0.09
CA LEU A 73 2.04 3.49 1.01
C LEU A 73 1.53 4.21 2.27
N ASN A 74 0.89 5.37 2.11
CA ASN A 74 0.33 6.10 3.24
C ASN A 74 -0.87 5.35 3.83
N VAL A 75 -1.76 4.80 3.00
CA VAL A 75 -2.85 3.93 3.44
C VAL A 75 -2.30 2.74 4.24
N ALA A 76 -1.25 2.08 3.74
CA ALA A 76 -0.62 0.94 4.43
C ALA A 76 -0.11 1.30 5.84
N ARG A 77 0.54 2.46 5.96
CA ARG A 77 1.10 2.95 7.23
C ARG A 77 0.00 3.30 8.23
N VAL A 78 -1.01 4.05 7.79
CA VAL A 78 -2.13 4.47 8.63
C VAL A 78 -2.97 3.27 9.06
N ALA A 79 -3.31 2.37 8.14
CA ALA A 79 -4.08 1.16 8.45
C ALA A 79 -3.35 0.29 9.49
N TYR A 80 -2.05 0.07 9.30
CA TYR A 80 -1.27 -0.72 10.25
C TYR A 80 -1.14 -0.05 11.62
N ALA A 81 -0.91 1.27 11.67
CA ALA A 81 -0.87 2.02 12.93
C ALA A 81 -2.22 1.96 13.67
N TYR A 82 -3.33 2.18 12.96
CA TYR A 82 -4.67 2.06 13.50
C TYR A 82 -4.92 0.67 14.12
N MET A 83 -4.58 -0.41 13.41
CA MET A 83 -4.75 -1.77 13.94
C MET A 83 -3.91 -2.05 15.19
N LEU A 84 -2.71 -1.48 15.28
CA LEU A 84 -1.85 -1.59 16.48
C LEU A 84 -2.45 -0.84 17.67
N GLU A 85 -3.07 0.32 17.44
CA GLU A 85 -3.64 1.16 18.49
C GLU A 85 -4.98 0.63 19.03
N THR A 86 -5.83 0.05 18.16
CA THR A 86 -7.12 -0.51 18.58
C THR A 86 -6.98 -1.90 19.22
N GLY A 87 -5.97 -2.68 18.82
CA GLY A 87 -5.66 -3.98 19.43
C GLY A 87 -6.68 -5.10 19.13
N GLU A 88 -7.64 -4.89 18.23
CA GLU A 88 -8.78 -5.80 18.04
C GLU A 88 -8.49 -7.06 17.21
N ALA A 89 -7.43 -7.07 16.40
CA ALA A 89 -6.84 -8.27 15.78
C ALA A 89 -5.58 -7.85 15.00
N ILE A 90 -4.38 -8.18 15.48
CA ILE A 90 -3.14 -7.78 14.79
C ILE A 90 -2.86 -8.77 13.66
N LEU A 91 -3.09 -8.32 12.42
CA LEU A 91 -2.65 -9.03 11.22
C LEU A 91 -1.15 -8.82 10.96
N PRO A 92 -0.49 -9.75 10.24
CA PRO A 92 0.87 -9.54 9.79
C PRO A 92 0.99 -8.25 8.98
N LYS A 93 2.02 -7.44 9.25
CA LYS A 93 2.28 -6.17 8.54
C LYS A 93 2.25 -6.32 7.02
N GLU A 94 2.85 -7.40 6.52
CA GLU A 94 2.92 -7.70 5.09
C GLU A 94 1.54 -7.91 4.45
N VAL A 95 0.58 -8.49 5.18
CA VAL A 95 -0.82 -8.69 4.75
C VAL A 95 -1.55 -7.34 4.64
N VAL A 96 -1.40 -6.48 5.65
CA VAL A 96 -2.01 -5.15 5.66
C VAL A 96 -1.46 -4.28 4.53
N TYR A 97 -0.14 -4.33 4.31
CA TYR A 97 0.52 -3.56 3.26
C TYR A 97 0.13 -4.05 1.86
N ALA A 98 0.06 -5.37 1.65
CA ALA A 98 -0.41 -5.91 0.37
C ALA A 98 -1.82 -5.43 0.05
N ALA A 99 -2.75 -5.53 1.00
CA ALA A 99 -4.12 -5.05 0.81
C ALA A 99 -4.17 -3.55 0.49
N ALA A 100 -3.40 -2.72 1.20
CA ALA A 100 -3.32 -1.29 0.96
C ALA A 100 -2.73 -0.92 -0.41
N PHE A 101 -1.72 -1.64 -0.92
CA PHE A 101 -1.20 -1.39 -2.28
C PHE A 101 -2.17 -1.85 -3.37
N LEU A 102 -3.00 -2.85 -3.07
CA LEU A 102 -3.94 -3.43 -4.03
C LEU A 102 -5.34 -2.79 -4.03
N HIS A 103 -5.74 -2.06 -2.98
CA HIS A 103 -7.15 -1.66 -2.80
C HIS A 103 -7.75 -0.85 -3.95
N ASP A 104 -6.94 -0.03 -4.63
CA ASP A 104 -7.37 0.90 -5.69
C ASP A 104 -6.88 0.49 -7.10
N ILE A 105 -6.27 -0.69 -7.29
CA ILE A 105 -5.74 -1.09 -8.61
C ILE A 105 -6.84 -1.26 -9.68
N GLY A 106 -8.10 -1.40 -9.26
CA GLY A 106 -9.28 -1.45 -10.13
C GLY A 106 -9.79 -0.10 -10.62
N ARG A 107 -9.23 1.04 -10.16
CA ARG A 107 -9.69 2.39 -10.51
C ARG A 107 -9.72 2.65 -12.02
N TRP A 108 -8.75 2.12 -12.77
CA TRP A 108 -8.73 2.30 -14.22
C TRP A 108 -9.95 1.67 -14.90
N VAL A 109 -10.48 0.57 -14.37
CA VAL A 109 -11.70 -0.07 -14.89
C VAL A 109 -12.93 0.74 -14.51
N GLU A 110 -13.02 1.22 -13.27
CA GLU A 110 -14.11 2.11 -12.83
C GLU A 110 -14.21 3.34 -13.75
N TYR A 111 -13.08 3.97 -14.06
CA TYR A 111 -13.04 5.15 -14.93
C TYR A 111 -13.50 4.86 -16.37
N GLN A 112 -13.32 3.63 -16.85
CA GLN A 112 -13.65 3.25 -18.23
C GLN A 112 -15.07 2.67 -18.36
N THR A 113 -15.58 2.02 -17.33
CA THR A 113 -16.78 1.17 -17.41
C THR A 113 -17.85 1.53 -16.39
N GLY A 114 -17.49 2.21 -15.30
CA GLY A 114 -18.36 2.44 -14.14
C GLY A 114 -18.49 1.25 -13.19
N GLU A 115 -17.78 0.14 -13.40
CA GLU A 115 -17.72 -0.97 -12.45
C GLU A 115 -17.18 -0.51 -11.08
N ASP A 116 -17.61 -1.17 -9.99
CA ASP A 116 -17.10 -0.89 -8.65
C ASP A 116 -15.62 -1.30 -8.54
N HIS A 117 -14.73 -0.31 -8.37
CA HIS A 117 -13.30 -0.59 -8.24
C HIS A 117 -12.96 -1.47 -7.03
N ALA A 118 -13.75 -1.52 -5.96
CA ALA A 118 -13.45 -2.41 -4.83
C ALA A 118 -13.54 -3.89 -5.25
N GLU A 119 -14.60 -4.27 -5.98
CA GLU A 119 -14.77 -5.62 -6.52
C GLU A 119 -13.77 -5.92 -7.64
N VAL A 120 -13.50 -4.94 -8.51
CA VAL A 120 -12.50 -5.09 -9.57
C VAL A 120 -11.10 -5.25 -8.97
N SER A 121 -10.72 -4.42 -7.99
CA SER A 121 -9.43 -4.51 -7.30
C SER A 121 -9.25 -5.87 -6.67
N ALA A 122 -10.27 -6.42 -6.00
CA ALA A 122 -10.19 -7.77 -5.44
C ALA A 122 -10.00 -8.84 -6.53
N ARG A 123 -10.71 -8.71 -7.67
CA ARG A 123 -10.54 -9.62 -8.81
C ARG A 123 -9.14 -9.55 -9.42
N LEU A 124 -8.58 -8.35 -9.58
CA LEU A 124 -7.23 -8.13 -10.11
C LEU A 124 -6.13 -8.53 -9.11
N ALA A 125 -6.39 -8.42 -7.82
CA ALA A 125 -5.45 -8.75 -6.75
C ALA A 125 -5.20 -10.26 -6.61
N LEU A 126 -6.22 -11.11 -6.83
CA LEU A 126 -6.10 -12.55 -6.66
C LEU A 126 -4.88 -13.16 -7.40
N PRO A 127 -4.72 -13.00 -8.72
CA PRO A 127 -3.57 -13.58 -9.43
C PRO A 127 -2.22 -13.02 -8.95
N LEU A 128 -2.15 -11.74 -8.56
CA LEU A 128 -0.93 -11.15 -8.00
C LEU A 128 -0.54 -11.81 -6.68
N LEU A 129 -1.51 -12.01 -5.79
CA LEU A 129 -1.29 -12.63 -4.49
C LEU A 129 -0.91 -14.12 -4.61
N GLU A 130 -1.49 -14.84 -5.56
CA GLU A 130 -1.14 -16.23 -5.85
C GLU A 130 0.31 -16.36 -6.35
N VAL A 131 0.72 -15.52 -7.31
CA VAL A 131 2.09 -15.49 -7.84
C VAL A 131 3.10 -15.10 -6.76
N CYS A 132 2.73 -14.18 -5.86
CA CYS A 132 3.56 -13.78 -4.72
C CYS A 132 3.50 -14.77 -3.53
N GLN A 133 2.90 -15.94 -3.69
CA GLN A 133 2.88 -17.02 -2.70
C GLN A 133 2.27 -16.62 -1.35
N TYR A 134 1.20 -15.81 -1.36
CA TYR A 134 0.36 -15.64 -0.18
C TYR A 134 -0.38 -16.94 0.15
N SER A 135 -0.61 -17.21 1.43
CA SER A 135 -1.41 -18.37 1.84
C SER A 135 -2.87 -18.17 1.43
N SER A 136 -3.62 -19.26 1.26
CA SER A 136 -5.05 -19.14 0.92
C SER A 136 -5.84 -18.35 1.98
N GLU A 137 -5.45 -18.44 3.25
CA GLU A 137 -6.04 -17.65 4.34
C GLU A 137 -5.72 -16.16 4.21
N ASP A 138 -4.44 -15.81 4.01
CA ASP A 138 -4.03 -14.42 3.78
C ASP A 138 -4.73 -13.82 2.55
N ILE A 139 -4.84 -14.59 1.47
CA ILE A 139 -5.53 -14.16 0.25
C ILE A 139 -6.98 -13.82 0.57
N GLN A 140 -7.73 -14.68 1.27
CA GLN A 140 -9.12 -14.38 1.61
C GLN A 140 -9.25 -13.12 2.48
N ILE A 141 -8.35 -12.96 3.47
CA ILE A 141 -8.31 -11.77 4.33
C ILE A 141 -8.08 -10.50 3.50
N ILE A 142 -7.05 -10.51 2.64
CA ILE A 142 -6.69 -9.36 1.78
C ILE A 142 -7.83 -9.01 0.84
N LEU A 143 -8.38 -10.00 0.13
CA LEU A 143 -9.45 -9.77 -0.84
C LEU A 143 -10.72 -9.26 -0.17
N GLN A 144 -11.06 -9.76 1.02
CA GLN A 144 -12.22 -9.27 1.76
C GLN A 144 -12.01 -7.83 2.24
N GLY A 145 -10.83 -7.51 2.79
CA GLY A 145 -10.49 -6.14 3.17
C GLY A 145 -10.58 -5.16 1.99
N ILE A 146 -10.09 -5.56 0.81
CA ILE A 146 -10.20 -4.77 -0.42
C ILE A 146 -11.66 -4.56 -0.82
N ARG A 147 -12.54 -5.57 -0.75
CA ARG A 147 -13.98 -5.36 -1.08
C ARG A 147 -14.68 -4.42 -0.11
N GLU A 148 -14.22 -4.36 1.13
CA GLU A 148 -14.84 -3.61 2.21
C GLU A 148 -14.34 -2.17 2.33
N HIS A 149 -13.22 -1.79 1.69
CA HIS A 149 -12.55 -0.49 1.90
C HIS A 149 -13.40 0.75 1.55
N ARG A 150 -14.57 0.56 0.93
CA ARG A 150 -15.52 1.64 0.61
C ARG A 150 -16.74 1.71 1.51
N ARG A 151 -16.93 0.71 2.37
CA ARG A 151 -18.08 0.63 3.26
C ARG A 151 -17.90 1.56 4.45
N GLN A 152 -19.00 1.90 5.11
CA GLN A 152 -18.91 2.83 6.24
C GLN A 152 -18.41 2.08 7.48
N PRO A 153 -17.55 2.70 8.30
CA PRO A 153 -17.21 2.17 9.62
C PRO A 153 -18.48 1.89 10.42
N GLY A 154 -18.59 0.69 11.00
CA GLY A 154 -19.79 0.21 11.69
C GLY A 154 -20.69 -0.74 10.89
N ASP A 155 -20.44 -0.97 9.59
CA ASP A 155 -21.18 -1.92 8.74
C ASP A 155 -20.81 -3.41 9.00
N ASN A 156 -20.41 -3.78 10.23
CA ASN A 156 -19.86 -5.10 10.57
C ASN A 156 -18.72 -5.55 9.63
N LEU A 157 -17.73 -4.67 9.44
CA LEU A 157 -16.58 -4.93 8.58
C LEU A 157 -15.60 -5.90 9.25
N THR A 158 -14.77 -6.54 8.43
CA THR A 158 -13.58 -7.21 8.96
C THR A 158 -12.61 -6.17 9.54
N PRO A 159 -11.74 -6.55 10.50
CA PRO A 159 -10.74 -5.62 11.04
C PRO A 159 -9.88 -4.95 9.97
N LEU A 160 -9.52 -5.68 8.91
CA LEU A 160 -8.76 -5.13 7.79
C LEU A 160 -9.61 -4.20 6.91
N GLY A 161 -10.87 -4.56 6.66
CA GLY A 161 -11.80 -3.73 5.89
C GLY A 161 -12.05 -2.37 6.55
N GLU A 162 -12.28 -2.36 7.87
CA GLU A 162 -12.41 -1.12 8.63
C GLU A 162 -11.12 -0.29 8.61
N ALA A 163 -9.98 -0.92 8.86
CA ALA A 163 -8.69 -0.24 8.83
C ALA A 163 -8.40 0.40 7.46
N LEU A 164 -8.69 -0.28 6.35
CA LEU A 164 -8.51 0.25 5.00
C LEU A 164 -9.51 1.37 4.68
N ALA A 165 -10.78 1.22 5.06
CA ALA A 165 -11.80 2.24 4.81
C ALA A 165 -11.47 3.56 5.51
N LEU A 166 -11.00 3.49 6.75
CA LEU A 166 -10.52 4.65 7.50
C LEU A 166 -9.23 5.21 6.89
N ALA A 167 -8.24 4.33 6.62
CA ALA A 167 -6.94 4.75 6.10
C ALA A 167 -6.98 5.39 4.70
N ASP A 168 -7.88 4.96 3.80
CA ASP A 168 -8.03 5.57 2.46
C ASP A 168 -8.31 7.08 2.53
N ASP A 169 -9.07 7.49 3.54
CA ASP A 169 -9.41 8.89 3.76
C ASP A 169 -8.36 9.60 4.63
N TRP A 170 -7.84 8.93 5.66
CA TRP A 170 -6.93 9.49 6.66
C TRP A 170 -5.51 9.69 6.14
N ALA A 171 -5.08 8.91 5.15
CA ALA A 171 -3.77 8.98 4.53
C ALA A 171 -3.54 10.23 3.66
N ARG A 172 -4.55 11.08 3.49
CA ARG A 172 -4.51 12.25 2.62
C ARG A 172 -4.15 13.49 3.43
N ASP A 173 -3.15 14.27 2.99
CA ASP A 173 -2.84 15.58 3.60
C ASP A 173 -3.88 16.63 3.18
N CYS A 174 -5.09 16.51 3.71
CA CYS A 174 -6.15 17.46 3.48
C CYS A 174 -5.95 18.76 4.23
N ARG A 175 -5.11 18.82 5.27
CA ARG A 175 -4.91 20.02 6.11
C ARG A 175 -4.38 21.20 5.29
N HIS A 176 -3.41 20.94 4.41
CA HIS A 176 -2.77 21.96 3.58
C HIS A 176 -3.27 21.98 2.12
N CYS A 177 -4.27 21.16 1.79
CA CYS A 177 -4.81 21.05 0.44
C CYS A 177 -5.54 22.32 -0.01
N SER A 178 -5.10 22.91 -1.12
CA SER A 178 -5.72 24.10 -1.71
C SER A 178 -7.09 23.82 -2.37
N ALA A 179 -7.40 22.56 -2.63
CA ALA A 179 -8.65 22.13 -3.27
C ALA A 179 -9.79 21.78 -2.28
N GLN A 180 -9.61 22.00 -0.97
CA GLN A 180 -10.60 21.64 0.07
C GLN A 180 -12.04 22.06 -0.27
N THR A 181 -12.24 23.31 -0.71
CA THR A 181 -13.58 23.87 -0.97
C THR A 181 -14.27 23.27 -2.19
N GLN A 182 -13.54 22.53 -3.03
CA GLN A 182 -14.05 21.93 -4.27
C GLN A 182 -14.00 20.40 -4.22
N CYS A 183 -13.34 19.82 -3.23
CA CYS A 183 -13.12 18.38 -3.13
C CYS A 183 -14.34 17.70 -2.51
N TYR A 184 -15.01 16.85 -3.28
CA TYR A 184 -16.19 16.10 -2.81
C TYR A 184 -15.88 15.09 -1.70
N LYS A 185 -14.62 14.64 -1.58
CA LYS A 185 -14.18 13.78 -0.47
C LYS A 185 -13.84 14.57 0.80
N PHE A 186 -13.62 15.89 0.71
CA PHE A 186 -13.19 16.66 1.87
C PHE A 186 -14.32 16.80 2.90
N ASN A 187 -14.00 16.48 4.16
CA ASN A 187 -14.82 16.80 5.31
C ASN A 187 -13.96 17.45 6.42
N TYR A 188 -14.58 18.16 7.37
CA TYR A 188 -13.83 18.90 8.38
C TYR A 188 -12.99 18.00 9.31
N THR A 189 -13.42 16.75 9.53
CA THR A 189 -12.67 15.81 10.38
C THR A 189 -11.30 15.48 9.78
N MET A 190 -11.16 15.46 8.46
CA MET A 190 -9.88 15.25 7.76
C MET A 190 -8.80 16.32 8.06
N LYS A 191 -9.15 17.46 8.67
CA LYS A 191 -8.15 18.43 9.18
C LYS A 191 -7.56 18.04 10.53
N GLN A 192 -8.30 17.26 11.31
CA GLN A 192 -8.01 16.91 12.70
C GLN A 192 -7.25 15.59 12.83
N ILE A 193 -7.20 14.80 11.76
CA ILE A 193 -6.54 13.52 11.74
C ILE A 193 -5.02 13.72 11.79
N MET A 194 -4.38 12.98 12.68
CA MET A 194 -2.94 12.96 12.94
C MET A 194 -2.51 11.50 13.04
N PHE A 195 -2.49 10.78 11.92
CA PHE A 195 -1.90 9.44 11.81
C PHE A 195 -0.58 9.51 11.02
#